data_AF-A0A6H1U007-F1
#
_entry.id   AF-A0A6H1U007-F1
#
_cell.length_a   1.000
_cell.length_b   1.000
_cell.length_c   1.000
_cell.angle_alpha   90.00
_cell.angle_beta   90.00
_cell.angle_gamma   90.00
#
_symmetry.space_group_name_H-M   'P 1'
#
loop_
_entity.id
_entity.type
_entity.pdbx_description
1 polymer ?
#
loop_
_entity_poly.entity_id
_entity_poly.type
_entity_poly.pdbx_seq_one_letter_code
_entity_poly.pdbx_strand_id
1 'polypeptide(L)'
;MTRENYYQTLGIDPQATPAQIKQAYRRLAKQFHPDRNRGNGSHEQIIRINAAYEILGDPEQRQNYDRARVFGGSRASKGDRQQRTADAQRSYHEYRQSTRNPDEHLQQWLKQVYRPVNHFLARILSSLDDEIDELAADPFDDELLGNFQEYLDICRNFLAKAQHSFRSMPNPSNVAGVAAHLYHCLNQVGDGIDELEFFTFNYDEHYLHRGQELFRIAAGLRREAHAAMKQVW
;
A
#
# COMPACT_ATOMS: atom_id res chain seq x y z
N MET A 1 1.42 -22.71 -27.36
CA MET A 1 0.93 -21.37 -26.99
C MET A 1 1.65 -20.96 -25.73
N THR A 2 2.58 -20.03 -25.85
CA THR A 2 3.50 -19.59 -24.79
C THR A 2 2.73 -18.78 -23.75
N ARG A 3 2.64 -19.27 -22.51
CA ARG A 3 2.21 -18.45 -21.37
C ARG A 3 3.13 -17.23 -21.33
N GLU A 4 2.59 -16.04 -21.54
CA GLU A 4 3.35 -14.79 -21.49
C GLU A 4 4.00 -14.66 -20.10
N ASN A 5 5.32 -14.56 -20.08
CA ASN A 5 6.10 -14.46 -18.86
C ASN A 5 6.41 -12.98 -18.61
N TYR A 6 6.05 -12.43 -17.44
CA TYR A 6 6.29 -11.01 -17.10
C TYR A 6 7.76 -10.58 -17.30
N TYR A 7 8.73 -11.47 -17.08
CA TYR A 7 10.14 -11.19 -17.35
C TYR A 7 10.42 -10.99 -18.85
N GLN A 8 9.76 -11.77 -19.71
CA GLN A 8 9.85 -11.61 -21.17
C GLN A 8 9.14 -10.35 -21.65
N THR A 9 8.01 -10.00 -21.03
CA THR A 9 7.27 -8.76 -21.32
C THR A 9 8.11 -7.51 -21.04
N LEU A 10 8.91 -7.52 -19.97
CA LEU A 10 9.86 -6.45 -19.67
C LEU A 10 11.21 -6.59 -20.39
N GLY A 11 11.45 -7.71 -21.09
CA GLY A 11 12.70 -7.98 -21.81
C GLY A 11 13.91 -8.13 -20.88
N ILE A 12 13.73 -8.74 -19.72
CA ILE A 12 14.76 -8.87 -18.66
C ILE A 12 14.93 -10.32 -18.22
N ASP A 13 16.07 -10.61 -17.58
CA ASP A 13 16.36 -11.92 -17.00
C ASP A 13 15.56 -12.15 -15.69
N PRO A 14 15.11 -13.39 -15.38
CA PRO A 14 14.53 -13.71 -14.08
C PRO A 14 15.40 -13.38 -12.86
N GLN A 15 16.72 -13.29 -13.03
CA GLN A 15 17.69 -12.87 -12.02
C GLN A 15 17.93 -11.34 -12.01
N ALA A 16 17.16 -10.56 -12.77
CA ALA A 16 17.31 -9.11 -12.81
C ALA A 16 17.13 -8.48 -11.41
N THR A 17 17.98 -7.51 -11.11
CA THR A 17 17.90 -6.73 -9.87
C THR A 17 16.68 -5.80 -9.90
N PRO A 18 16.18 -5.34 -8.75
CA PRO A 18 15.09 -4.36 -8.70
C PRO A 18 15.36 -3.10 -9.54
N ALA A 19 16.61 -2.63 -9.53
CA ALA A 19 17.03 -1.49 -10.34
C ALA A 19 16.91 -1.76 -11.85
N GLN A 20 17.26 -2.96 -12.31
CA GLN A 20 17.15 -3.36 -13.71
C GLN A 20 15.69 -3.52 -14.16
N ILE A 21 14.82 -4.01 -13.27
CA ILE A 21 13.37 -4.11 -13.51
C ILE A 21 12.78 -2.71 -13.70
N LYS A 22 13.08 -1.79 -12.78
CA LYS A 22 12.63 -0.38 -12.84
C LYS A 22 13.15 0.33 -14.09
N GLN A 23 14.41 0.10 -14.46
CA GLN A 23 15.00 0.69 -15.66
C GLN A 23 14.36 0.17 -16.96
N ALA A 24 14.14 -1.14 -17.06
CA ALA A 24 13.53 -1.76 -18.23
C ALA A 24 12.08 -1.29 -18.42
N TYR A 25 11.32 -1.21 -17.32
CA TYR A 25 9.97 -0.68 -17.32
C TYR A 25 9.93 0.78 -17.81
N ARG A 26 10.74 1.69 -17.23
CA ARG A 26 10.79 3.11 -17.64
C ARG A 26 11.07 3.28 -19.13
N ARG A 27 12.02 2.50 -19.68
CA ARG A 27 12.36 2.53 -21.11
C ARG A 27 11.17 2.12 -21.98
N LEU A 28 10.47 1.04 -21.60
CA LEU A 28 9.35 0.51 -22.36
C LEU A 28 8.10 1.40 -22.24
N ALA A 29 7.79 1.92 -21.05
CA ALA A 29 6.68 2.86 -20.85
C ALA A 29 6.86 4.13 -21.71
N LYS A 30 8.06 4.73 -21.72
CA LYS A 30 8.39 5.89 -22.56
C LYS A 30 8.36 5.60 -24.07
N GLN A 31 8.58 4.35 -24.47
CA GLN A 31 8.53 3.90 -25.86
C GLN A 31 7.10 3.66 -26.33
N PHE A 32 6.23 3.12 -25.48
CA PHE A 32 4.85 2.74 -25.82
C PHE A 32 3.78 3.71 -25.32
N HIS A 33 4.18 4.88 -24.78
CA HIS A 33 3.27 5.92 -24.32
C HIS A 33 2.28 6.36 -25.42
N PRO A 34 0.97 6.50 -25.11
CA PRO A 34 -0.07 6.83 -26.08
C PRO A 34 0.15 8.17 -26.78
N ASP A 35 0.77 9.15 -26.11
CA ASP A 35 1.06 10.45 -26.71
C ASP A 35 2.15 10.40 -27.81
N ARG A 36 3.12 9.48 -27.69
CA ARG A 36 4.17 9.27 -28.70
C ARG A 36 3.76 8.29 -29.80
N ASN A 37 2.81 7.39 -29.52
CA ASN A 37 2.30 6.40 -30.46
C ASN A 37 0.79 6.55 -30.65
N ARG A 38 0.37 7.51 -31.48
CA ARG A 38 -1.03 7.74 -31.89
C ARG A 38 -1.62 6.65 -32.81
N GLY A 39 -1.11 5.42 -32.74
CA GLY A 39 -1.55 4.28 -33.55
C GLY A 39 -2.06 3.14 -32.68
N ASN A 40 -3.01 2.35 -33.21
CA ASN A 40 -3.75 1.31 -32.49
C ASN A 40 -2.91 0.13 -31.91
N GLY A 41 -1.59 0.12 -32.09
CA GLY A 41 -0.71 -0.99 -31.70
C GLY A 41 0.01 -0.84 -30.35
N SER A 42 0.05 0.37 -29.76
CA SER A 42 0.83 0.66 -28.55
C SER A 42 0.07 0.40 -27.24
N HIS A 43 -1.26 0.50 -27.27
CA HIS A 43 -2.09 0.45 -26.06
C HIS A 43 -2.07 -0.94 -25.40
N GLU A 44 -2.18 -2.03 -26.17
CA GLU A 44 -2.08 -3.38 -25.61
C GLU A 44 -0.69 -3.69 -25.06
N GLN A 45 0.36 -3.14 -25.69
CA GLN A 45 1.73 -3.35 -25.27
C GLN A 45 1.98 -2.70 -23.91
N ILE A 46 1.53 -1.45 -23.73
CA ILE A 46 1.73 -0.74 -22.45
C ILE A 46 0.92 -1.37 -21.32
N ILE A 47 -0.28 -1.89 -21.59
CA ILE A 47 -1.06 -2.66 -20.60
C ILE A 47 -0.27 -3.89 -20.13
N ARG A 48 0.33 -4.65 -21.05
CA ARG A 48 1.14 -5.83 -20.70
C ARG A 48 2.41 -5.45 -19.92
N ILE A 49 3.06 -4.35 -20.31
CA ILE A 49 4.25 -3.82 -19.62
C ILE A 49 3.91 -3.40 -18.18
N ASN A 50 2.77 -2.70 -17.98
CA ASN A 50 2.29 -2.30 -16.66
C ASN A 50 1.97 -3.52 -15.78
N ALA A 51 1.21 -4.48 -16.30
CA ALA A 51 0.88 -5.72 -15.58
C ALA A 51 2.15 -6.53 -15.20
N ALA A 52 3.17 -6.52 -16.06
CA ALA A 52 4.43 -7.19 -15.75
C ALA A 52 5.21 -6.50 -14.64
N TYR A 53 5.19 -5.17 -14.58
CA TYR A 53 5.88 -4.40 -13.56
C TYR A 53 5.15 -4.42 -12.21
N GLU A 54 3.82 -4.42 -12.18
CA GLU A 54 3.03 -4.58 -10.95
C GLU A 54 3.42 -5.85 -10.17
N ILE A 55 3.66 -6.95 -10.88
CA ILE A 55 4.05 -8.22 -10.27
C ILE A 55 5.55 -8.30 -9.96
N LEU A 56 6.41 -7.76 -10.82
CA LEU A 56 7.88 -7.91 -10.68
C LEU A 56 8.55 -6.76 -9.90
N GLY A 57 7.90 -5.61 -9.79
CA GLY A 57 8.39 -4.42 -9.11
C GLY A 57 8.31 -4.51 -7.59
N ASP A 58 7.27 -5.16 -7.07
CA ASP A 58 7.13 -5.43 -5.64
C ASP A 58 7.88 -6.73 -5.22
N PRO A 59 8.77 -6.69 -4.21
CA PRO A 59 9.52 -7.86 -3.77
C PRO A 59 8.66 -9.04 -3.27
N GLU A 60 7.52 -8.77 -2.61
CA GLU A 60 6.64 -9.80 -2.08
C GLU A 60 5.83 -10.47 -3.21
N GLN A 61 5.26 -9.67 -4.10
CA GLN A 61 4.53 -10.15 -5.29
C GLN A 61 5.45 -10.92 -6.23
N ARG A 62 6.68 -10.44 -6.47
CA ARG A 62 7.68 -11.15 -7.26
C ARG A 62 8.00 -12.50 -6.66
N GLN A 63 8.21 -12.56 -5.35
CA GLN A 63 8.49 -13.82 -4.65
C GLN A 63 7.32 -14.80 -4.76
N ASN A 64 6.08 -14.31 -4.63
CA ASN A 64 4.87 -15.12 -4.78
C ASN A 64 4.70 -15.64 -6.22
N TYR A 65 4.94 -14.79 -7.21
CA TYR A 65 4.94 -15.15 -8.62
C TYR A 65 6.01 -16.21 -8.95
N ASP A 66 7.24 -16.03 -8.46
CA ASP A 66 8.33 -16.99 -8.65
C ASP A 66 8.01 -18.33 -7.97
N ARG A 67 7.44 -18.31 -6.76
CA ARG A 67 7.00 -19.52 -6.04
C ARG A 67 5.89 -20.25 -6.79
N ALA A 68 4.90 -19.53 -7.30
CA ALA A 68 3.78 -20.08 -8.08
C ALA A 68 4.25 -20.66 -9.43
N ARG A 69 5.32 -20.12 -10.02
CA ARG A 69 5.94 -20.67 -11.25
C ARG A 69 6.69 -21.98 -11.01
N VAL A 70 7.31 -22.16 -9.84
CA VAL A 70 8.10 -23.36 -9.51
C VAL A 70 7.22 -24.50 -8.99
N PHE A 71 6.17 -24.19 -8.23
CA PHE A 71 5.29 -25.18 -7.60
C PHE A 71 3.89 -25.10 -8.20
N GLY A 72 3.64 -25.87 -9.27
CA GLY A 72 2.29 -26.08 -9.79
C GLY A 72 1.32 -26.44 -8.66
N GLY A 73 0.27 -25.62 -8.52
CA GLY A 73 -0.49 -25.44 -7.28
C GLY A 73 -0.82 -26.71 -6.49
N SER A 74 -0.61 -26.65 -5.17
CA SER A 74 -1.11 -27.66 -4.24
C SER A 74 -1.38 -27.09 -2.85
N ARG A 75 -2.68 -27.07 -2.54
CA ARG A 75 -3.38 -27.37 -1.27
C ARG A 75 -2.67 -27.03 0.04
N ALA A 76 -3.25 -26.06 0.76
CA ALA A 76 -3.06 -25.84 2.18
C ALA A 76 -3.23 -27.15 2.98
N SER A 77 -2.20 -27.47 3.78
CA SER A 77 -2.12 -28.64 4.65
C SER A 77 -2.97 -28.46 5.91
N LYS A 78 -3.59 -29.56 6.36
CA LYS A 78 -4.48 -29.66 7.54
C LYS A 78 -3.79 -29.37 8.89
N GLY A 79 -2.48 -29.11 8.94
CA GLY A 79 -1.74 -28.77 10.17
C GLY A 79 -2.04 -27.37 10.72
N ASP A 80 -2.35 -26.40 9.85
CA ASP A 80 -2.56 -24.99 10.23
C ASP A 80 -3.80 -24.74 11.10
N ARG A 81 -4.76 -25.67 11.11
CA ARG A 81 -6.04 -25.48 11.80
C ARG A 81 -5.94 -25.73 13.31
N GLN A 82 -4.99 -26.55 13.76
CA GLN A 82 -4.83 -26.90 15.18
C GLN A 82 -3.96 -25.89 15.95
N GLN A 83 -2.98 -25.26 15.28
CA GLN A 83 -2.21 -24.15 15.86
C GLN A 83 -3.05 -22.88 16.02
N ARG A 84 -3.89 -22.53 15.03
CA ARG A 84 -4.80 -21.37 15.13
C ARG A 84 -5.76 -21.44 16.31
N THR A 85 -6.19 -22.63 16.73
CA THR A 85 -7.08 -22.79 17.89
C THR A 85 -6.36 -22.62 19.24
N ALA A 86 -5.09 -23.02 19.33
CA ALA A 86 -4.30 -22.88 20.56
C ALA A 86 -3.86 -21.42 20.79
N ASP A 87 -3.49 -20.71 19.72
CA ASP A 87 -3.17 -19.28 19.78
C ASP A 87 -4.42 -18.45 20.12
N ALA A 88 -5.56 -18.75 19.50
CA ALA A 88 -6.84 -18.09 19.82
C ALA A 88 -7.25 -18.28 21.29
N GLN A 89 -6.96 -19.43 21.90
CA GLN A 89 -7.22 -19.70 23.32
C GLN A 89 -6.27 -18.96 24.26
N ARG A 90 -4.99 -18.80 23.89
CA ARG A 90 -4.03 -17.96 24.65
C ARG A 90 -4.41 -16.49 24.61
N SER A 91 -4.78 -15.97 23.45
CA SER A 91 -5.26 -14.60 23.30
C SER A 91 -6.51 -14.33 24.13
N TYR A 92 -7.41 -15.31 24.24
CA TYR A 92 -8.61 -15.21 25.09
C TYR A 92 -8.29 -15.20 26.59
N HIS A 93 -7.25 -15.94 27.01
CA HIS A 93 -6.82 -15.99 28.41
C HIS A 93 -6.05 -14.72 28.84
N GLU A 94 -5.23 -14.15 27.96
CA GLU A 94 -4.55 -12.87 28.15
C GLU A 94 -5.54 -11.69 28.17
N TYR A 95 -6.55 -11.71 27.30
CA TYR A 95 -7.64 -10.73 27.30
C TYR A 95 -8.38 -10.70 28.65
N ARG A 96 -8.69 -11.87 29.23
CA ARG A 96 -9.37 -11.98 30.54
C ARG A 96 -8.51 -11.49 31.72
N GLN A 97 -7.18 -11.47 31.58
CA GLN A 97 -6.29 -10.88 32.58
C GLN A 97 -6.15 -9.36 32.40
N SER A 98 -6.23 -8.85 31.17
CA SER A 98 -6.22 -7.41 30.86
C SER A 98 -7.46 -6.64 31.35
N THR A 99 -8.60 -7.31 31.53
CA THR A 99 -9.86 -6.72 32.02
C THR A 99 -9.86 -6.34 33.50
N ARG A 100 -8.73 -6.45 34.21
CA ARG A 100 -8.63 -6.09 35.64
C ARG A 100 -8.56 -4.57 35.89
N ASN A 101 -8.15 -3.79 34.88
CA ASN A 101 -8.17 -2.32 34.84
C ASN A 101 -8.40 -1.82 33.39
N PRO A 102 -9.66 -1.76 32.91
CA PRO A 102 -9.97 -1.36 31.52
C PRO A 102 -9.45 0.03 31.15
N ASP A 103 -9.36 0.95 32.12
CA ASP A 103 -8.81 2.29 31.89
C ASP A 103 -7.31 2.27 31.61
N GLU A 104 -6.53 1.44 32.30
CA GLU A 104 -5.09 1.31 32.06
C GLU A 104 -4.80 0.71 30.68
N HIS A 105 -5.57 -0.29 30.27
CA HIS A 105 -5.45 -0.90 28.95
C HIS A 105 -5.80 0.12 27.84
N LEU A 106 -6.87 0.90 28.01
CA LEU A 106 -7.22 1.99 27.09
C LEU A 106 -6.11 3.05 27.02
N GLN A 107 -5.54 3.47 28.15
CA GLN A 107 -4.43 4.45 28.16
C GLN A 107 -3.19 3.91 27.42
N GLN A 108 -2.86 2.62 27.61
CA GLN A 108 -1.76 1.99 26.90
C GLN A 108 -2.02 1.92 25.40
N TRP A 109 -3.23 1.52 24.99
CA TRP A 109 -3.61 1.49 23.58
C TRP A 109 -3.56 2.90 22.96
N LEU A 110 -4.03 3.93 23.67
CA LEU A 110 -3.95 5.30 23.20
C LEU A 110 -2.51 5.76 22.96
N LYS A 111 -1.61 5.42 23.88
CA LYS A 111 -0.19 5.80 23.83
C LYS A 111 0.57 5.04 22.74
N GLN A 112 0.32 3.73 22.60
CA GLN A 112 1.11 2.85 21.74
C GLN A 112 0.52 2.72 20.33
N VAL A 113 -0.79 2.84 20.19
CA VAL A 113 -1.51 2.62 18.93
C VAL A 113 -2.07 3.94 18.39
N TYR A 114 -3.07 4.51 19.05
CA TYR A 114 -3.86 5.61 18.47
C TYR A 114 -3.04 6.87 18.17
N ARG A 115 -2.27 7.36 19.16
CA ARG A 115 -1.49 8.61 18.99
C ARG A 115 -0.43 8.48 17.90
N PRO A 116 0.42 7.43 17.86
CA PRO A 116 1.37 7.23 16.76
C PRO A 116 0.70 7.09 15.40
N VAL A 117 -0.32 6.23 15.28
CA VAL A 117 -1.04 6.00 14.02
C VAL A 117 -1.64 7.29 13.49
N ASN A 118 -2.35 8.05 14.34
CA ASN A 118 -2.95 9.31 13.94
C ASN A 118 -1.90 10.37 13.57
N HIS A 119 -0.74 10.39 14.23
CA HIS A 119 0.36 11.29 13.88
C HIS A 119 0.91 10.99 12.48
N PHE A 120 1.22 9.71 12.19
CA PHE A 120 1.74 9.31 10.89
C PHE A 120 0.72 9.53 9.76
N LEU A 121 -0.54 9.16 9.98
CA LEU A 121 -1.61 9.44 9.02
C LEU A 121 -1.77 10.94 8.76
N ALA A 122 -1.67 11.78 9.78
CA ALA A 122 -1.74 13.22 9.60
C ALA A 122 -0.59 13.75 8.73
N ARG A 123 0.63 13.22 8.91
CA ARG A 123 1.80 13.60 8.10
C ARG A 123 1.64 13.23 6.63
N ILE A 124 1.13 12.03 6.34
CA ILE A 124 0.91 11.57 4.97
C ILE A 124 -0.16 12.42 4.27
N LEU A 125 -1.28 12.64 4.94
CA LEU A 125 -2.48 13.22 4.34
C LEU A 125 -2.42 14.75 4.20
N SER A 126 -1.52 15.45 4.91
CA SER A 126 -1.50 16.91 4.90
C SER A 126 -0.71 17.54 3.76
N SER A 127 0.15 16.78 3.08
CA SER A 127 1.09 17.33 2.10
C SER A 127 0.80 16.91 0.66
N LEU A 128 -0.18 16.03 0.41
CA LEU A 128 -0.44 15.56 -0.95
C LEU A 128 -0.80 16.72 -1.90
N ASP A 129 -1.65 17.64 -1.47
CA ASP A 129 -2.12 18.73 -2.34
C ASP A 129 -0.95 19.61 -2.81
N ASP A 130 -0.04 19.97 -1.91
CA ASP A 130 1.15 20.78 -2.23
C ASP A 130 2.06 20.06 -3.25
N GLU A 131 2.29 18.75 -3.06
CA GLU A 131 3.13 17.93 -3.94
C GLU A 131 2.52 17.76 -5.34
N ILE A 132 1.19 17.66 -5.42
CA ILE A 132 0.47 17.61 -6.70
C ILE A 132 0.52 18.96 -7.41
N ASP A 133 0.34 20.06 -6.69
CA ASP A 133 0.40 21.41 -7.24
C ASP A 133 1.79 21.72 -7.82
N GLU A 134 2.86 21.29 -7.13
CA GLU A 134 4.23 21.38 -7.65
C GLU A 134 4.41 20.54 -8.93
N LEU A 135 3.95 19.28 -8.92
CA LEU A 135 4.06 18.38 -10.07
C LEU A 135 3.24 18.86 -11.29
N ALA A 136 2.13 19.56 -11.06
CA ALA A 136 1.27 20.08 -12.11
C ALA A 136 1.94 21.18 -12.96
N ALA A 137 3.06 21.77 -12.50
CA ALA A 137 3.81 22.75 -13.26
C ALA A 137 4.38 22.17 -14.57
N ASP A 138 4.94 20.96 -14.51
CA ASP A 138 5.31 20.13 -15.66
C ASP A 138 5.35 18.64 -15.26
N PRO A 139 4.28 17.87 -15.50
CA PRO A 139 4.20 16.46 -15.10
C PRO A 139 5.21 15.54 -15.79
N PHE A 140 5.90 16.00 -16.84
CA PHE A 140 6.90 15.24 -17.57
C PHE A 140 8.34 15.63 -17.21
N ASP A 141 8.52 16.60 -16.32
CA ASP A 141 9.83 16.99 -15.83
C ASP A 141 10.42 15.92 -14.90
N ASP A 142 11.64 15.47 -15.20
CA ASP A 142 12.31 14.38 -14.49
C ASP A 142 12.66 14.76 -13.03
N GLU A 143 12.86 16.06 -12.72
CA GLU A 143 13.17 16.54 -11.37
C GLU A 143 11.91 16.60 -10.51
N LEU A 144 10.83 17.22 -11.01
CA LEU A 144 9.53 17.27 -10.32
C LEU A 144 8.97 15.87 -10.05
N LEU A 145 9.05 14.99 -11.05
CA LEU A 145 8.62 13.59 -10.89
C LEU A 145 9.49 12.82 -9.89
N GLY A 146 10.79 13.14 -9.85
CA GLY A 146 11.73 12.59 -8.88
C GLY A 146 11.38 12.99 -7.44
N ASN A 147 11.08 14.27 -7.22
CA ASN A 147 10.63 14.80 -5.93
C ASN A 147 9.33 14.14 -5.48
N PHE A 148 8.36 14.02 -6.39
CA PHE A 148 7.09 13.36 -6.10
C PHE A 148 7.28 11.87 -5.75
N GLN A 149 8.18 11.15 -6.44
CA GLN A 149 8.52 9.77 -6.09
C GLN A 149 9.18 9.67 -4.70
N GLU A 150 10.04 10.61 -4.32
CA GLU A 150 10.63 10.68 -2.98
C GLU A 150 9.56 10.94 -1.91
N TYR A 151 8.62 11.84 -2.19
CA TYR A 151 7.45 12.06 -1.34
C TYR A 151 6.64 10.76 -1.11
N LEU A 152 6.37 9.99 -2.16
CA LEU A 152 5.66 8.71 -2.04
C LEU A 152 6.45 7.70 -1.18
N ASP A 153 7.77 7.64 -1.32
CA ASP A 153 8.62 6.77 -0.49
C ASP A 153 8.62 7.21 0.99
N ILE A 154 8.61 8.52 1.26
CA ILE A 154 8.41 9.05 2.62
C ILE A 154 7.05 8.62 3.17
N CYS A 155 5.99 8.69 2.36
CA CYS A 155 4.65 8.25 2.75
C CYS A 155 4.61 6.76 3.08
N ARG A 156 5.25 5.90 2.28
CA ARG A 156 5.38 4.45 2.58
C ARG A 156 6.07 4.20 3.91
N ASN A 157 7.14 4.92 4.18
CA ASN A 157 7.86 4.81 5.44
C ASN A 157 6.98 5.19 6.64
N PHE A 158 6.16 6.24 6.53
CA PHE A 158 5.20 6.58 7.57
C PHE A 158 4.05 5.58 7.68
N LEU A 159 3.54 5.07 6.55
CA LEU A 159 2.50 4.06 6.52
C LEU A 159 2.97 2.77 7.21
N ALA A 160 4.18 2.30 6.93
CA ALA A 160 4.77 1.13 7.56
C ALA A 160 4.89 1.30 9.09
N LYS A 161 5.34 2.49 9.54
CA LYS A 161 5.38 2.83 10.98
C LYS A 161 3.98 2.84 11.60
N ALA A 162 2.99 3.40 10.90
CA ALA A 162 1.60 3.42 11.36
C ALA A 162 1.02 2.01 11.45
N GLN A 163 1.20 1.17 10.43
CA GLN A 163 0.75 -0.23 10.43
C GLN A 163 1.43 -1.05 11.54
N HIS A 164 2.72 -0.81 11.79
CA HIS A 164 3.45 -1.44 12.88
C HIS A 164 2.86 -1.04 14.25
N SER A 165 2.66 0.26 14.50
CA SER A 165 1.98 0.73 15.71
C SER A 165 0.56 0.20 15.84
N PHE A 166 -0.20 0.09 14.74
CA PHE A 166 -1.57 -0.43 14.77
C PHE A 166 -1.65 -1.91 15.18
N ARG A 167 -0.63 -2.71 14.85
CA ARG A 167 -0.57 -4.14 15.16
C ARG A 167 0.15 -4.44 16.48
N SER A 168 0.65 -3.43 17.20
CA SER A 168 1.50 -3.64 18.38
C SER A 168 0.75 -4.12 19.62
N MET A 169 -0.58 -3.94 19.66
CA MET A 169 -1.42 -4.31 20.79
C MET A 169 -2.84 -4.67 20.31
N PRO A 170 -3.52 -5.64 20.94
CA PRO A 170 -4.93 -5.90 20.66
C PRO A 170 -5.83 -4.68 20.90
N ASN A 171 -6.87 -4.52 20.08
CA ASN A 171 -7.79 -3.40 20.21
C ASN A 171 -8.78 -3.64 21.37
N PRO A 172 -8.90 -2.71 22.34
CA PRO A 172 -9.95 -2.77 23.36
C PRO A 172 -11.35 -2.71 22.73
N SER A 173 -12.31 -3.43 23.30
CA SER A 173 -13.67 -3.55 22.74
C SER A 173 -14.41 -2.22 22.68
N ASN A 174 -14.20 -1.34 23.66
CA ASN A 174 -14.80 -0.01 23.72
C ASN A 174 -14.29 0.96 22.63
N VAL A 175 -13.18 0.64 21.95
CA VAL A 175 -12.63 1.43 20.83
C VAL A 175 -12.64 0.67 19.51
N ALA A 176 -13.39 -0.44 19.41
CA ALA A 176 -13.44 -1.25 18.19
C ALA A 176 -13.84 -0.44 16.95
N GLY A 177 -14.78 0.50 17.09
CA GLY A 177 -15.16 1.41 16.00
C GLY A 177 -14.03 2.34 15.57
N VAL A 178 -13.28 2.91 16.53
CA VAL A 178 -12.10 3.74 16.24
C VAL A 178 -11.04 2.93 15.50
N ALA A 179 -10.77 1.71 15.97
CA ALA A 179 -9.81 0.81 15.33
C ALA A 179 -10.23 0.43 13.90
N ALA A 180 -11.53 0.24 13.64
CA ALA A 180 -12.04 -0.03 12.29
C ALA A 180 -11.80 1.15 11.34
N HIS A 181 -12.11 2.38 11.76
CA HIS A 181 -11.83 3.57 10.95
C HIS A 181 -10.33 3.72 10.66
N LEU A 182 -9.47 3.50 11.66
CA LEU A 182 -8.01 3.53 11.45
C LEU A 182 -7.54 2.44 10.48
N TYR A 183 -8.07 1.23 10.58
CA TYR A 183 -7.74 0.13 9.67
C TYR A 183 -8.10 0.48 8.22
N HIS A 184 -9.33 0.93 7.98
CA HIS A 184 -9.75 1.34 6.63
C HIS A 184 -8.95 2.54 6.13
N CYS A 185 -8.63 3.51 7.00
CA CYS A 185 -7.79 4.65 6.64
C CYS A 185 -6.41 4.21 6.16
N LEU A 186 -5.75 3.31 6.88
CA LEU A 186 -4.42 2.78 6.51
C LEU A 186 -4.44 2.06 5.17
N ASN A 187 -5.49 1.28 4.88
CA ASN A 187 -5.62 0.60 3.59
C ASN A 187 -5.82 1.60 2.45
N GLN A 188 -6.71 2.57 2.63
CA GLN A 188 -6.96 3.61 1.62
C GLN A 188 -5.70 4.44 1.32
N VAL A 189 -4.89 4.75 2.35
CA VAL A 189 -3.58 5.39 2.15
C VAL A 189 -2.64 4.49 1.36
N GLY A 190 -2.56 3.20 1.68
CA GLY A 190 -1.72 2.25 0.96
C GLY A 190 -2.11 2.16 -0.52
N ASP A 191 -3.38 1.87 -0.79
CA ASP A 191 -3.92 1.81 -2.15
C ASP A 191 -3.69 3.14 -2.89
N GLY A 192 -3.89 4.28 -2.21
CA GLY A 192 -3.66 5.60 -2.80
C GLY A 192 -2.21 5.85 -3.18
N ILE A 193 -1.25 5.45 -2.34
CA ILE A 193 0.19 5.58 -2.64
C ILE A 193 0.55 4.75 -3.87
N ASP A 194 0.02 3.53 -3.98
CA ASP A 194 0.30 2.65 -5.10
C ASP A 194 -0.27 3.22 -6.41
N GLU A 195 -1.49 3.75 -6.39
CA GLU A 195 -2.09 4.43 -7.54
C GLU A 195 -1.26 5.65 -7.96
N LEU A 196 -0.85 6.52 -7.01
CA LEU A 196 0.01 7.66 -7.32
C LEU A 196 1.37 7.24 -7.87
N GLU A 197 1.93 6.13 -7.39
CA GLU A 197 3.19 5.62 -7.92
C GLU A 197 3.02 5.12 -9.36
N PHE A 198 1.93 4.41 -9.65
CA PHE A 198 1.61 4.01 -11.02
C PHE A 198 1.51 5.21 -11.95
N PHE A 199 0.92 6.33 -11.51
CA PHE A 199 0.95 7.56 -12.29
C PHE A 199 2.38 7.99 -12.64
N THR A 200 3.33 7.94 -11.69
CA THR A 200 4.73 8.32 -11.96
C THR A 200 5.46 7.45 -13.00
N PHE A 201 4.83 6.33 -13.35
CA PHE A 201 5.36 5.30 -14.22
C PHE A 201 4.74 5.33 -15.61
N ASN A 202 3.48 5.75 -15.71
CA ASN A 202 2.69 5.69 -16.94
C ASN A 202 2.07 7.01 -17.38
N TYR A 203 2.09 8.06 -16.53
CA TYR A 203 1.51 9.39 -16.74
C TYR A 203 0.00 9.39 -17.04
N ASP A 204 -0.71 8.32 -16.67
CA ASP A 204 -2.15 8.22 -16.86
C ASP A 204 -2.89 8.87 -15.69
N GLU A 205 -3.56 9.99 -15.99
CA GLU A 205 -4.31 10.82 -15.04
C GLU A 205 -5.39 10.06 -14.26
N HIS A 206 -5.86 8.91 -14.76
CA HIS A 206 -6.79 8.06 -14.03
C HIS A 206 -6.20 7.58 -12.70
N TYR A 207 -4.92 7.21 -12.69
CA TYR A 207 -4.19 6.78 -11.49
C TYR A 207 -3.98 7.96 -10.53
N LEU A 208 -3.66 9.15 -11.07
CA LEU A 208 -3.52 10.39 -10.31
C LEU A 208 -4.82 10.72 -9.56
N HIS A 209 -5.93 10.78 -10.29
CA HIS A 209 -7.25 11.08 -9.74
C HIS A 209 -7.71 10.04 -8.72
N ARG A 210 -7.51 8.75 -9.01
CA ARG A 210 -7.87 7.68 -8.08
C ARG A 210 -7.04 7.79 -6.80
N GLY A 211 -5.73 8.02 -6.90
CA GLY A 211 -4.85 8.22 -5.75
C GLY A 211 -5.31 9.37 -4.86
N GLN A 212 -5.62 10.53 -5.44
CA GLN A 212 -6.17 11.68 -4.73
C GLN A 212 -7.50 11.36 -4.03
N GLU A 213 -8.41 10.64 -4.70
CA GLU A 213 -9.70 10.26 -4.13
C GLU A 213 -9.54 9.32 -2.94
N LEU A 214 -8.64 8.33 -3.02
CA LEU A 214 -8.32 7.42 -1.92
C LEU A 214 -7.74 8.18 -0.71
N PHE A 215 -6.86 9.16 -0.93
CA PHE A 215 -6.36 10.04 0.13
C PHE A 215 -7.48 10.88 0.76
N ARG A 216 -8.41 11.41 -0.05
CA ARG A 216 -9.57 12.17 0.44
C ARG A 216 -10.47 11.30 1.32
N ILE A 217 -10.75 10.06 0.90
CA ILE A 217 -11.52 9.08 1.68
C ILE A 217 -10.78 8.76 2.99
N ALA A 218 -9.47 8.50 2.93
CA ALA A 218 -8.65 8.25 4.10
C ALA A 218 -8.68 9.42 5.10
N ALA A 219 -8.63 10.66 4.63
CA ALA A 219 -8.78 11.84 5.48
C ALA A 219 -10.16 11.92 6.16
N GLY A 220 -11.23 11.49 5.46
CA GLY A 220 -12.56 11.30 6.04
C GLY A 220 -12.56 10.29 7.18
N LEU A 221 -12.06 9.08 6.91
CA LEU A 221 -11.96 8.00 7.90
C LEU A 221 -11.13 8.41 9.13
N ARG A 222 -10.04 9.16 8.95
CA ARG A 222 -9.24 9.68 10.07
C ARG A 222 -10.04 10.66 10.94
N ARG A 223 -10.84 11.55 10.33
CA ARG A 223 -11.72 12.47 11.07
C ARG A 223 -12.80 11.71 11.84
N GLU A 224 -13.38 10.68 11.23
CA GLU A 224 -14.36 9.80 11.88
C GLU A 224 -13.74 9.03 13.05
N ALA A 225 -12.53 8.47 12.90
CA ALA A 225 -11.79 7.85 13.99
C ALA A 225 -11.59 8.83 15.16
N HIS A 226 -11.22 10.08 14.87
CA HIS A 226 -11.03 11.10 15.88
C HIS A 226 -12.34 11.51 16.57
N ALA A 227 -13.43 11.63 15.82
CA ALA A 227 -14.76 11.93 16.37
C ALA A 227 -15.27 10.78 17.25
N ALA A 228 -15.16 9.54 16.80
CA ALA A 228 -15.50 8.35 17.56
C ALA A 228 -14.66 8.26 18.85
N MET A 229 -13.37 8.60 18.79
CA MET A 229 -12.51 8.61 19.97
C MET A 229 -12.98 9.62 21.02
N LYS A 230 -13.56 10.77 20.63
CA LYS A 230 -14.13 11.75 21.57
C LYS A 230 -15.38 11.24 22.29
N GLN A 231 -16.13 10.30 21.70
CA GLN A 231 -17.35 9.73 22.29
C GLN A 231 -17.06 8.63 23.33
N VAL A 232 -15.83 8.13 23.36
CA VAL A 232 -15.37 7.13 24.35
C VAL A 232 -15.03 7.80 25.70
N TRP A 233 -15.00 9.14 25.75
CA TRP A 233 -14.72 9.95 26.94
C TRP A 233 -15.97 10.66 27.47
#